data_AF-A0A2S4PRH6-F1
#
_entry.id   AF-A0A2S4PRH6-F1
#
_cell.length_a   1.000
_cell.length_b   1.000
_cell.length_c   1.000
_cell.angle_alpha   90.00
_cell.angle_beta   90.00
_cell.angle_gamma   90.00
#
_symmetry.space_group_name_H-M   'P 1'
#
loop_
_entity.id
_entity.type
_entity.pdbx_description
1 polymer ?
#
loop_
_entity_poly.entity_id
_entity_poly.type
_entity_poly.pdbx_seq_one_letter_code
_entity_poly.pdbx_strand_id
1 'polypeptide(L)'
;AEHLLRLSALGVKPAIQQVHSFLHTIALEAEAARGNCAQPRCNLNKRQRVWPLPGVPRVVDTRPLPLEKILSRRRHVPSLVLTSGGFPFLRFKKSQSPYLSRVIRDKVNQKQKMLDQSSFLEETEELGKTEDTWDNIVLSEIDRSVKGGIDEGGVDQWWTENWGKSLGEDERSWVAATSEVRKKYDINIKADRAHAKLFGENLIRIRDEEKKLWQLERTQRRLEKHREKLKKRQRTFDKSKNNTDPL
;
A
#
# COMPACT_ATOMS: atom_id res chain seq x y z
N ALA A 1 -35.04 -11.57 40.86
CA ALA A 1 -34.35 -10.54 40.05
C ALA A 1 -35.34 -9.58 39.39
N GLU A 2 -36.31 -10.07 38.62
CA GLU A 2 -37.27 -9.22 37.89
C GLU A 2 -38.08 -8.25 38.76
N HIS A 3 -38.54 -8.70 39.92
CA HIS A 3 -39.27 -7.85 40.87
C HIS A 3 -38.43 -6.64 41.35
N LEU A 4 -37.14 -6.86 41.59
CA LEU A 4 -36.20 -5.82 42.03
C LEU A 4 -35.96 -4.81 40.90
N LEU A 5 -35.83 -5.29 39.66
CA LEU A 5 -35.70 -4.44 38.47
C LEU A 5 -36.97 -3.60 38.21
N ARG A 6 -38.15 -4.19 38.42
CA ARG A 6 -39.44 -3.46 38.33
C ARG A 6 -39.53 -2.37 39.40
N LEU A 7 -39.17 -2.67 40.65
CA LEU A 7 -39.18 -1.69 41.73
C LEU A 7 -38.14 -0.58 41.52
N SER A 8 -36.95 -0.90 40.99
CA SER A 8 -35.97 0.12 40.63
C SER A 8 -36.45 1.01 39.48
N ALA A 9 -37.14 0.43 38.49
CA ALA A 9 -37.74 1.19 37.38
C ALA A 9 -38.88 2.11 37.86
N LEU A 10 -39.58 1.72 38.93
CA LEU A 10 -40.57 2.56 39.62
C LEU A 10 -39.96 3.61 40.56
N GLY A 11 -38.63 3.74 40.62
CA GLY A 11 -37.96 4.77 41.40
C GLY A 11 -37.76 4.45 42.88
N VAL A 12 -37.99 3.20 43.30
CA VAL A 12 -37.84 2.78 44.71
C VAL A 12 -36.35 2.78 45.08
N LYS A 13 -35.93 3.80 45.87
CA LYS A 13 -34.53 4.05 46.28
C LYS A 13 -33.77 2.81 46.80
N PRO A 14 -34.31 1.97 47.71
CA PRO A 14 -33.56 0.80 48.18
C PRO A 14 -33.36 -0.25 47.09
N ALA A 15 -34.31 -0.41 46.17
CA ALA A 15 -34.16 -1.33 45.03
C ALA A 15 -33.06 -0.83 44.07
N ILE A 16 -33.03 0.47 43.78
CA ILE A 16 -31.96 1.11 42.99
C ILE A 16 -30.59 0.87 43.64
N GLN A 17 -30.47 1.12 44.95
CA GLN A 17 -29.22 0.90 45.68
C GLN A 17 -28.76 -0.55 45.63
N GLN A 18 -29.68 -1.52 45.71
CA GLN A 18 -29.38 -2.94 45.58
C GLN A 18 -28.89 -3.31 44.17
N VAL A 19 -29.49 -2.75 43.11
CA VAL A 19 -28.99 -2.93 41.73
C VAL A 19 -27.57 -2.37 41.62
N HIS A 20 -27.32 -1.15 42.11
CA HIS A 20 -26.00 -0.54 42.05
C HIS A 20 -24.94 -1.34 42.80
N SER A 21 -25.25 -1.84 44.00
CA SER A 21 -24.32 -2.70 44.74
C SER A 21 -24.01 -3.98 43.97
N PHE A 22 -25.01 -4.59 43.33
CA PHE A 22 -24.85 -5.82 42.57
C PHE A 22 -23.99 -5.62 41.30
N LEU A 23 -24.22 -4.52 40.58
CA LEU A 23 -23.40 -4.14 39.43
C LEU A 23 -21.95 -3.84 39.84
N HIS A 24 -21.76 -3.18 40.98
CA HIS A 24 -20.43 -2.89 41.51
C HIS A 24 -19.68 -4.17 41.87
N THR A 25 -20.34 -5.14 42.51
CA THR A 25 -19.73 -6.45 42.80
C THR A 25 -19.36 -7.21 41.53
N ILE A 26 -20.23 -7.24 40.52
CA ILE A 26 -19.92 -7.89 39.23
C ILE A 26 -18.75 -7.20 38.53
N ALA A 27 -18.69 -5.87 38.57
CA ALA A 27 -17.59 -5.12 37.99
C ALA A 27 -16.25 -5.45 38.67
N LEU A 28 -16.23 -5.47 40.01
CA LEU A 28 -15.06 -5.86 40.79
C LEU A 28 -14.63 -7.30 40.52
N GLU A 29 -15.59 -8.23 40.43
CA GLU A 29 -15.31 -9.64 40.09
C GLU A 29 -14.75 -9.77 38.67
N ALA A 30 -15.28 -9.02 37.71
CA ALA A 30 -14.78 -9.01 36.33
C ALA A 30 -13.38 -8.37 36.22
N GLU A 31 -13.07 -7.38 37.04
CA GLU A 31 -11.73 -6.79 37.12
C GLU A 31 -10.74 -7.74 37.80
N ALA A 32 -11.12 -8.38 38.90
CA ALA A 32 -10.32 -9.41 39.56
C ALA A 32 -10.06 -10.59 38.62
N ALA A 33 -11.09 -11.04 37.89
CA ALA A 33 -10.95 -12.08 36.86
C ALA A 33 -10.01 -11.63 35.72
N ARG A 34 -10.10 -10.39 35.25
CA ARG A 34 -9.17 -9.83 34.25
C ARG A 34 -7.74 -9.74 34.77
N GLY A 35 -7.52 -9.41 36.04
CA GLY A 35 -6.21 -9.42 36.68
C GLY A 35 -5.63 -10.83 36.86
N ASN A 36 -6.49 -11.81 37.17
CA ASN A 36 -6.10 -13.21 37.36
C ASN A 36 -5.92 -13.97 36.03
N CYS A 37 -6.57 -13.51 34.95
CA CYS A 37 -6.31 -13.95 33.59
C CYS A 37 -4.93 -13.44 33.14
N ALA A 38 -3.88 -14.18 33.50
CA ALA A 38 -2.57 -14.07 32.87
C ALA A 38 -2.69 -14.57 31.42
N GLN A 39 -3.26 -13.76 30.53
CA GLN A 39 -3.17 -14.03 29.10
C GLN A 39 -1.69 -14.27 28.81
N PRO A 40 -1.30 -15.42 28.23
CA PRO A 40 0.08 -15.66 27.89
C PRO A 40 0.51 -14.47 27.05
N ARG A 41 1.50 -13.71 27.53
CA ARG A 41 1.99 -12.55 26.78
C ARG A 41 2.33 -13.08 25.40
N CYS A 42 1.54 -12.68 24.42
CA CYS A 42 1.80 -13.04 23.05
C CYS A 42 3.09 -12.29 22.73
N ASN A 43 4.23 -12.98 22.89
CA ASN A 43 5.54 -12.49 22.55
C ASN A 43 5.57 -12.40 21.03
N LEU A 44 4.90 -11.38 20.50
CA LEU A 44 5.07 -10.90 19.16
C LEU A 44 6.50 -10.40 19.12
N ASN A 45 7.44 -11.33 18.88
CA ASN A 45 8.81 -11.00 18.54
C ASN A 45 8.70 -10.01 17.38
N LYS A 46 8.86 -8.72 17.70
CA LYS A 46 8.70 -7.64 16.73
C LYS A 46 9.74 -7.93 15.66
N ARG A 47 9.29 -8.39 14.48
CA ARG A 47 10.20 -8.70 13.38
C ARG A 47 11.05 -7.45 13.15
N GLN A 48 12.37 -7.59 13.33
CA GLN A 48 13.28 -6.46 13.18
C GLN A 48 13.06 -5.84 11.80
N ARG A 49 12.79 -4.54 11.78
CA ARG A 49 12.60 -3.82 10.52
C ARG A 49 13.96 -3.75 9.83
N VAL A 50 14.09 -4.49 8.72
CA VAL A 50 15.26 -4.37 7.85
C VAL A 50 15.17 -3.03 7.14
N TRP A 51 16.17 -2.19 7.33
CA TRP A 51 16.34 -0.90 6.66
C TRP A 51 17.29 -1.04 5.47
N PRO A 52 17.19 -0.17 4.45
CA PRO A 52 18.19 -0.16 3.40
C PRO A 52 19.54 0.26 3.98
N LEU A 53 20.61 -0.36 3.47
CA LEU A 53 21.96 0.04 3.84
C LEU A 53 22.26 1.42 3.21
N PRO A 54 22.70 2.42 3.98
CA PRO A 54 22.95 3.76 3.45
C PRO A 54 24.08 3.74 2.41
N GLY A 55 23.96 4.56 1.37
CA GLY A 55 24.97 4.68 0.30
C GLY A 55 24.99 3.54 -0.73
N VAL A 56 24.17 2.50 -0.56
CA VAL A 56 24.10 1.41 -1.55
C VAL A 56 23.13 1.78 -2.68
N PRO A 57 23.59 1.81 -3.94
CA PRO A 57 22.71 2.13 -5.06
C PRO A 57 21.66 1.03 -5.26
N ARG A 58 20.53 1.40 -5.89
CA ARG A 58 19.46 0.43 -6.19
C ARG A 58 19.97 -0.58 -7.18
N VAL A 59 19.61 -1.84 -6.97
CA VAL A 59 20.02 -2.96 -7.83
C VAL A 59 19.61 -2.74 -9.29
N VAL A 60 18.48 -2.10 -9.52
CA VAL A 60 17.96 -1.77 -10.86
C VAL A 60 18.85 -0.77 -11.59
N ASP A 61 19.55 0.12 -10.87
CA ASP A 61 20.34 1.19 -11.47
C ASP A 61 21.78 0.74 -11.76
N THR A 62 22.28 -0.29 -11.06
CA THR A 62 23.69 -0.75 -11.14
C THR A 62 23.89 -1.98 -12.02
N ARG A 63 22.82 -2.74 -12.29
CA ARG A 63 22.90 -4.00 -13.05
C ARG A 63 22.89 -3.70 -14.56
N PRO A 64 23.60 -4.49 -15.38
CA PRO A 64 24.33 -5.73 -15.08
C PRO A 64 25.71 -5.51 -14.45
N LEU A 65 26.11 -6.40 -13.53
CA LEU A 65 27.44 -6.33 -12.87
C LEU A 65 28.51 -7.06 -13.70
N PRO A 66 29.78 -6.61 -13.68
CA PRO A 66 30.90 -7.38 -14.21
C PRO A 66 31.13 -8.65 -13.38
N LEU A 67 31.68 -9.70 -14.01
CA LEU A 67 31.93 -11.01 -13.38
C LEU A 67 32.71 -10.94 -12.07
N GLU A 68 33.71 -10.06 -12.01
CA GLU A 68 34.61 -9.90 -10.87
C GLU A 68 33.86 -9.43 -9.62
N LYS A 69 32.81 -8.62 -9.79
CA LYS A 69 31.99 -8.11 -8.69
C LYS A 69 30.92 -9.12 -8.24
N ILE A 70 30.78 -10.26 -8.91
CA ILE A 70 29.83 -11.31 -8.54
C ILE A 70 30.48 -12.26 -7.54
N LEU A 71 30.00 -12.26 -6.29
CA LEU A 71 30.51 -13.09 -5.20
C LEU A 71 30.65 -14.58 -5.58
N SER A 72 29.68 -15.10 -6.33
CA SER A 72 29.61 -16.51 -6.74
C SER A 72 30.50 -16.87 -7.94
N ARG A 73 31.19 -15.89 -8.56
CA ARG A 73 31.90 -15.99 -9.86
C ARG A 73 31.09 -16.63 -11.00
N ARG A 74 29.78 -16.70 -10.83
CA ARG A 74 28.82 -17.29 -11.76
C ARG A 74 27.62 -16.38 -11.83
N ARG A 75 27.32 -15.89 -13.02
CA ARG A 75 26.11 -15.13 -13.28
C ARG A 75 24.88 -16.03 -13.18
N HIS A 76 23.82 -15.48 -12.63
CA HIS A 76 22.51 -16.09 -12.61
C HIS A 76 21.52 -15.09 -13.19
N VAL A 77 20.69 -15.55 -14.12
CA VAL A 77 19.67 -14.69 -14.76
C VAL A 77 18.51 -14.52 -13.79
N PRO A 78 18.19 -13.29 -13.35
CA PRO A 78 17.05 -13.08 -12.45
C PRO A 78 15.73 -13.42 -13.15
N SER A 79 14.77 -13.94 -12.39
CA SER A 79 13.41 -14.14 -12.91
C SER A 79 12.58 -12.89 -12.70
N LEU A 80 11.89 -12.42 -13.74
CA LEU A 80 10.89 -11.37 -13.63
C LEU A 80 9.63 -11.96 -12.99
N VAL A 81 9.22 -11.43 -11.83
CA VAL A 81 8.06 -11.89 -11.08
C VAL A 81 7.09 -10.74 -10.90
N LEU A 82 5.80 -11.01 -11.12
CA LEU A 82 4.71 -10.11 -10.80
C LEU A 82 4.13 -10.50 -9.44
N THR A 83 3.96 -9.51 -8.57
CA THR A 83 3.25 -9.70 -7.29
C THR A 83 1.73 -9.67 -7.55
N SER A 84 0.91 -10.26 -6.66
CA SER A 84 -0.56 -10.16 -6.71
C SER A 84 -1.08 -8.71 -6.81
N GLY A 85 -0.37 -7.72 -6.26
CA GLY A 85 -0.73 -6.29 -6.38
C GLY A 85 -0.23 -5.59 -7.66
N GLY A 86 0.31 -6.34 -8.63
CA GLY A 86 0.72 -5.81 -9.93
C GLY A 86 2.07 -5.10 -9.97
N PHE A 87 2.92 -5.27 -8.96
CA PHE A 87 4.28 -4.71 -8.96
C PHE A 87 5.29 -5.74 -9.51
N PRO A 88 5.97 -5.44 -10.63
CA PRO A 88 7.03 -6.30 -11.16
C PRO A 88 8.34 -6.10 -10.40
N PHE A 89 9.06 -7.18 -10.15
CA PHE A 89 10.42 -7.11 -9.60
C PHE A 89 11.29 -8.25 -10.10
N LEU A 90 12.61 -8.06 -10.02
CA LEU A 90 13.60 -9.09 -10.36
C LEU A 90 13.96 -9.93 -9.14
N ARG A 91 13.79 -11.25 -9.25
CA ARG A 91 14.13 -12.21 -8.19
C ARG A 91 15.47 -12.88 -8.50
N PHE A 92 16.47 -12.62 -7.65
CA PHE A 92 17.83 -13.18 -7.79
C PHE A 92 18.03 -14.51 -7.04
N LYS A 93 17.33 -14.71 -5.92
CA LYS A 93 17.41 -15.92 -5.08
C LYS A 93 16.01 -16.49 -4.84
N LYS A 94 15.92 -17.77 -4.47
CA LYS A 94 14.63 -18.44 -4.19
C LYS A 94 13.89 -17.77 -3.02
N SER A 95 14.57 -17.53 -1.90
CA SER A 95 14.03 -16.78 -0.77
C SER A 95 14.07 -15.27 -1.05
N GLN A 96 12.93 -14.61 -0.93
CA GLN A 96 12.85 -13.16 -1.02
C GLN A 96 13.49 -12.51 0.22
N SER A 97 14.16 -11.36 0.06
CA SER A 97 14.67 -10.63 1.22
C SER A 97 13.50 -10.03 2.01
N PRO A 98 13.56 -10.01 3.36
CA PRO A 98 12.51 -9.39 4.18
C PRO A 98 12.28 -7.91 3.84
N TYR A 99 13.35 -7.19 3.48
CA TYR A 99 13.28 -5.81 3.01
C TYR A 99 12.45 -5.67 1.74
N LEU A 100 12.72 -6.46 0.71
CA LEU A 100 11.99 -6.40 -0.56
C LEU A 100 10.51 -6.75 -0.36
N SER A 101 10.23 -7.77 0.44
CA SER A 101 8.85 -8.15 0.79
C SER A 101 8.09 -7.01 1.50
N ARG A 102 8.75 -6.28 2.40
CA ARG A 102 8.17 -5.07 3.02
C ARG A 102 7.92 -3.98 1.99
N VAL A 103 8.92 -3.61 1.18
CA VAL A 103 8.78 -2.53 0.18
C VAL A 103 7.64 -2.82 -0.79
N ILE A 104 7.50 -4.07 -1.23
CA ILE A 104 6.41 -4.49 -2.10
C ILE A 104 5.06 -4.31 -1.40
N ARG A 105 4.92 -4.75 -0.14
CA ARG A 105 3.69 -4.54 0.64
C ARG A 105 3.38 -3.06 0.83
N ASP A 106 4.38 -2.25 1.18
CA ASP A 106 4.23 -0.81 1.35
C ASP A 106 3.75 -0.16 0.03
N LYS A 107 4.28 -0.59 -1.11
CA LYS A 107 3.85 -0.13 -2.44
C LYS A 107 2.45 -0.58 -2.82
N VAL A 108 2.07 -1.83 -2.52
CA VAL A 108 0.70 -2.33 -2.69
C VAL A 108 -0.28 -1.52 -1.85
N ASN A 109 0.04 -1.28 -0.59
CA ASN A 109 -0.79 -0.48 0.31
C ASN A 109 -0.89 0.99 -0.15
N GLN A 110 0.19 1.58 -0.64
CA GLN A 110 0.17 2.93 -1.23
C GLN A 110 -0.79 3.00 -2.42
N LYS A 111 -0.71 2.03 -3.33
CA LYS A 111 -1.61 1.97 -4.49
C LYS A 111 -3.07 1.76 -4.08
N GLN A 112 -3.32 0.88 -3.11
CA GLN A 112 -4.67 0.68 -2.59
C GLN A 112 -5.24 1.98 -2.02
N LYS A 113 -4.49 2.66 -1.15
CA LYS A 113 -4.90 3.97 -0.60
C LYS A 113 -5.18 5.01 -1.67
N MET A 114 -4.38 5.05 -2.74
CA MET A 114 -4.63 5.96 -3.85
C MET A 114 -5.92 5.65 -4.61
N LEU A 115 -6.23 4.36 -4.79
CA LEU A 115 -7.50 3.93 -5.39
C LEU A 115 -8.68 4.26 -4.48
N ASP A 116 -8.58 3.94 -3.19
CA ASP A 116 -9.62 4.24 -2.20
C ASP A 116 -9.89 5.75 -2.14
N GLN A 117 -8.84 6.57 -2.15
CA GLN A 117 -8.97 8.03 -2.20
C GLN A 117 -9.61 8.52 -3.51
N SER A 118 -9.27 7.90 -4.64
CA SER A 118 -9.89 8.24 -5.92
C SER A 118 -11.39 7.95 -5.91
N SER A 119 -11.78 6.79 -5.40
CA SER A 119 -13.20 6.41 -5.28
C SER A 119 -13.93 7.32 -4.30
N PHE A 120 -13.33 7.65 -3.16
CA PHE A 120 -13.89 8.59 -2.19
C PHE A 120 -14.12 9.98 -2.80
N LEU A 121 -13.16 10.50 -3.56
CA LEU A 121 -13.31 11.80 -4.23
C LEU A 121 -14.39 11.79 -5.30
N GLU A 122 -14.59 10.67 -5.98
CA GLU A 122 -15.67 10.49 -6.96
C GLU A 122 -17.04 10.51 -6.29
N GLU A 123 -17.23 9.75 -5.22
CA GLU A 123 -18.46 9.77 -4.42
C GLU A 123 -18.74 11.16 -3.82
N THR A 124 -17.70 11.85 -3.33
CA THR A 124 -17.84 13.20 -2.76
C THR A 124 -18.23 14.22 -3.82
N GLU A 125 -17.70 14.10 -5.04
CA GLU A 125 -18.09 14.97 -6.16
C GLU A 125 -19.56 14.75 -6.56
N GLU A 126 -20.05 13.51 -6.53
CA GLU A 126 -21.47 13.21 -6.77
C GLU A 126 -22.37 13.82 -5.68
N LEU A 127 -21.98 13.72 -4.41
CA LEU A 127 -22.70 14.35 -3.31
C LEU A 127 -22.74 15.88 -3.46
N GLY A 128 -21.62 16.51 -3.81
CA GLY A 128 -21.59 17.95 -4.07
C GLY A 128 -22.55 18.36 -5.21
N LYS A 129 -22.69 17.53 -6.26
CA LYS A 129 -23.67 17.81 -7.33
C LYS A 129 -25.10 17.74 -6.80
N THR A 130 -25.39 16.80 -5.91
CA THR A 130 -26.71 16.70 -5.29
C THR A 130 -27.00 17.87 -4.35
N GLU A 131 -25.99 18.36 -3.64
CA GLU A 131 -26.07 19.59 -2.83
C GLU A 131 -26.37 20.81 -3.70
N ASP A 132 -25.60 21.02 -4.77
CA ASP A 132 -25.84 22.11 -5.72
C ASP A 132 -27.29 22.05 -6.27
N THR A 133 -27.80 20.84 -6.60
CA THR A 133 -29.19 20.70 -7.06
C THR A 133 -30.22 21.04 -5.98
N TRP A 134 -29.94 20.68 -4.73
CA TRP A 134 -30.82 20.98 -3.60
C TRP A 134 -30.85 22.47 -3.30
N ASP A 135 -29.70 23.15 -3.28
CA ASP A 135 -29.60 24.59 -3.11
C ASP A 135 -30.40 25.33 -4.18
N ASN A 136 -30.31 24.90 -5.44
CA ASN A 136 -31.10 25.47 -6.52
C ASN A 136 -32.61 25.28 -6.32
N ILE A 137 -33.05 24.12 -5.84
CA ILE A 137 -34.47 23.85 -5.53
C ILE A 137 -34.93 24.76 -4.40
N VAL A 138 -34.17 24.84 -3.31
CA VAL A 138 -34.48 25.69 -2.13
C VAL A 138 -34.57 27.15 -2.55
N LEU A 139 -33.60 27.65 -3.31
CA LEU A 139 -33.61 29.02 -3.84
C LEU A 139 -34.82 29.28 -4.75
N SER A 140 -35.20 28.31 -5.58
CA SER A 140 -36.36 28.45 -6.47
C SER A 140 -37.70 28.48 -5.72
N GLU A 141 -37.86 27.68 -4.66
CA GLU A 141 -39.06 27.69 -3.82
C GLU A 141 -39.15 28.97 -2.99
N ILE A 142 -38.02 29.48 -2.50
CA ILE A 142 -37.94 30.79 -1.84
C ILE A 142 -38.42 31.89 -2.81
N ASP A 143 -37.86 31.99 -4.02
CA ASP A 143 -38.25 33.01 -5.01
C ASP A 143 -39.74 32.90 -5.40
N ARG A 144 -40.26 31.67 -5.51
CA ARG A 144 -41.68 31.43 -5.76
C ARG A 144 -42.57 31.88 -4.61
N SER A 145 -42.18 31.60 -3.37
CA SER A 145 -42.93 32.03 -2.19
C SER A 145 -42.96 33.57 -2.05
N VAL A 146 -41.87 34.23 -2.43
CA VAL A 146 -41.76 35.70 -2.45
C VAL A 146 -42.67 36.32 -3.52
N LYS A 147 -42.76 35.73 -4.71
CA LYS A 147 -43.67 36.19 -5.78
C LYS A 147 -45.15 35.83 -5.56
N GLY A 148 -45.43 34.92 -4.61
CA GLY A 148 -46.76 34.36 -4.34
C GLY A 148 -47.60 35.07 -3.28
N GLY A 149 -47.07 36.10 -2.61
CA GLY A 149 -47.83 36.93 -1.66
C GLY A 149 -47.35 36.80 -0.22
N ILE A 150 -46.49 37.75 0.18
CA ILE A 150 -46.47 38.30 1.54
C ILE A 150 -46.59 39.81 1.34
N ASP A 151 -47.82 40.30 1.35
CA ASP A 151 -48.08 41.66 1.79
C ASP A 151 -47.54 41.73 3.24
N GLU A 152 -46.79 42.78 3.57
CA GLU A 152 -46.13 43.04 4.87
C GLU A 152 -44.68 42.54 5.02
N GLY A 153 -43.74 43.31 4.45
CA GLY A 153 -42.57 43.84 5.17
C GLY A 153 -41.46 42.90 5.67
N GLY A 154 -41.58 41.58 5.56
CA GLY A 154 -40.60 40.63 6.12
C GLY A 154 -39.51 40.16 5.14
N VAL A 155 -39.71 40.32 3.83
CA VAL A 155 -38.84 39.71 2.80
C VAL A 155 -37.51 40.45 2.64
N ASP A 156 -37.52 41.78 2.82
CA ASP A 156 -36.30 42.57 2.69
C ASP A 156 -35.33 42.29 3.85
N GLN A 157 -35.83 41.90 5.04
CA GLN A 157 -35.02 41.55 6.21
C GLN A 157 -34.19 40.26 6.02
N TRP A 158 -34.74 39.20 5.42
CA TRP A 158 -33.99 37.94 5.32
C TRP A 158 -32.79 38.00 4.34
N TRP A 159 -32.95 38.71 3.22
CA TRP A 159 -31.85 38.97 2.28
C TRP A 159 -30.88 40.07 2.78
N THR A 160 -31.36 41.05 3.56
CA THR A 160 -30.49 42.10 4.16
C THR A 160 -29.76 41.65 5.43
N GLU A 161 -30.27 40.67 6.18
CA GLU A 161 -29.66 40.13 7.41
C GLU A 161 -28.49 39.15 7.17
N ASN A 162 -27.91 39.14 5.97
CA ASN A 162 -26.66 38.40 5.66
C ASN A 162 -26.77 36.86 5.71
N TRP A 163 -27.94 36.29 6.04
CA TRP A 163 -28.19 34.84 6.05
C TRP A 163 -28.33 34.24 4.63
N GLY A 164 -28.91 34.98 3.69
CA GLY A 164 -29.08 34.53 2.29
C GLY A 164 -27.85 34.74 1.39
N LYS A 165 -26.95 35.67 1.74
CA LYS A 165 -25.76 36.00 0.93
C LYS A 165 -24.69 34.90 0.86
N SER A 166 -24.69 33.98 1.83
CA SER A 166 -23.75 32.84 1.83
C SER A 166 -24.19 31.70 0.91
N LEU A 167 -25.47 31.65 0.50
CA LEU A 167 -25.97 30.64 -0.42
C LEU A 167 -25.61 31.05 -1.86
N GLY A 168 -24.40 30.69 -2.29
CA GLY A 168 -24.01 30.69 -3.71
C GLY A 168 -23.04 31.78 -4.20
N GLU A 169 -22.71 32.82 -3.42
CA GLU A 169 -21.84 33.92 -3.93
C GLU A 169 -20.37 33.86 -3.50
N ASP A 170 -20.01 33.31 -2.33
CA ASP A 170 -18.64 33.47 -1.79
C ASP A 170 -17.92 32.15 -1.40
N GLU A 171 -18.63 31.04 -1.29
CA GLU A 171 -18.02 29.74 -0.99
C GLU A 171 -17.76 28.97 -2.29
N ARG A 172 -16.51 28.51 -2.49
CA ARG A 172 -16.20 27.58 -3.58
C ARG A 172 -17.15 26.39 -3.45
N SER A 173 -18.04 26.19 -4.42
CA SER A 173 -18.92 25.01 -4.47
C SER A 173 -18.09 23.76 -4.17
N TRP A 174 -18.63 22.90 -3.31
CA TRP A 174 -17.99 21.65 -2.91
C TRP A 174 -17.57 20.82 -4.13
N VAL A 175 -18.32 20.88 -5.23
CA VAL A 175 -17.99 20.25 -6.51
C VAL A 175 -16.72 20.85 -7.13
N ALA A 176 -16.59 22.17 -7.12
CA ALA A 176 -15.40 22.84 -7.64
C ALA A 176 -14.15 22.45 -6.84
N ALA A 177 -14.22 22.47 -5.51
CA ALA A 177 -13.11 22.09 -4.64
C ALA A 177 -12.71 20.61 -4.79
N THR A 178 -13.69 19.70 -4.81
CA THR A 178 -13.45 18.25 -4.97
C THR A 178 -12.89 17.91 -6.35
N SER A 179 -13.42 18.52 -7.41
CA SER A 179 -12.95 18.29 -8.78
C SER A 179 -11.51 18.78 -9.01
N GLU A 180 -11.10 19.89 -8.39
CA GLU A 180 -9.70 20.35 -8.42
C GLU A 180 -8.75 19.34 -7.76
N VAL A 181 -9.14 18.80 -6.61
CA VAL A 181 -8.36 17.78 -5.89
C VAL A 181 -8.29 16.50 -6.72
N ARG A 182 -9.42 16.04 -7.29
CA ARG A 182 -9.48 14.87 -8.16
C ARG A 182 -8.56 15.00 -9.37
N LYS A 183 -8.59 16.14 -10.06
CA LYS A 183 -7.69 16.42 -11.20
C LYS A 183 -6.22 16.29 -10.81
N LYS A 184 -5.81 16.81 -9.64
CA LYS A 184 -4.44 16.65 -9.13
C LYS A 184 -4.09 15.18 -8.88
N TYR A 185 -5.00 14.42 -8.28
CA TYR A 185 -4.82 12.97 -8.07
C TYR A 185 -4.70 12.20 -9.40
N ASP A 186 -5.53 12.51 -10.38
CA ASP A 186 -5.49 11.86 -11.71
C ASP A 186 -4.16 12.12 -12.43
N ILE A 187 -3.64 13.34 -12.34
CA ILE A 187 -2.32 13.68 -12.88
C ILE A 187 -1.25 12.81 -12.21
N ASN A 188 -1.28 12.69 -10.87
CA ASN A 188 -0.34 11.86 -10.12
C ASN A 188 -0.47 10.37 -10.48
N ILE A 189 -1.70 9.84 -10.63
CA ILE A 189 -1.95 8.46 -11.04
C ILE A 189 -1.40 8.20 -12.45
N LYS A 190 -1.60 9.14 -13.38
CA LYS A 190 -1.05 9.05 -14.75
C LYS A 190 0.48 9.07 -14.73
N ALA A 191 1.09 9.96 -13.96
CA ALA A 191 2.54 10.02 -13.77
C ALA A 191 3.08 8.70 -13.19
N ASP A 192 2.45 8.17 -12.14
CA ASP A 192 2.82 6.89 -11.53
C ASP A 192 2.71 5.72 -12.52
N ARG A 193 1.66 5.69 -13.35
CA ARG A 193 1.52 4.69 -14.42
C ARG A 193 2.64 4.81 -15.44
N ALA A 194 3.03 6.03 -15.83
CA ALA A 194 4.14 6.26 -16.74
C ALA A 194 5.48 5.79 -16.13
N HIS A 195 5.75 6.15 -14.88
CA HIS A 195 6.94 5.68 -14.15
C HIS A 195 6.97 4.16 -14.00
N ALA A 196 5.82 3.52 -13.75
CA ALA A 196 5.73 2.07 -13.63
C ALA A 196 6.03 1.35 -14.96
N LYS A 197 5.60 1.92 -16.10
CA LYS A 197 5.95 1.40 -17.43
C LYS A 197 7.45 1.46 -17.69
N LEU A 198 8.05 2.64 -17.50
CA LEU A 198 9.50 2.83 -17.66
C LEU A 198 10.31 1.92 -16.73
N PHE A 199 9.84 1.74 -15.49
CA PHE A 199 10.45 0.83 -14.55
C PHE A 199 10.37 -0.63 -15.05
N GLY A 200 9.21 -1.08 -15.53
CA GLY A 200 9.02 -2.41 -16.09
C GLY A 200 9.91 -2.69 -17.30
N GLU A 201 10.01 -1.74 -18.23
CA GLU A 201 10.90 -1.81 -19.39
C GLU A 201 12.37 -1.95 -18.96
N ASN A 202 12.79 -1.18 -17.95
CA ASN A 202 14.14 -1.29 -17.42
C ASN A 202 14.42 -2.68 -16.81
N LEU A 203 13.45 -3.27 -16.09
CA LEU A 203 13.62 -4.63 -15.56
C LEU A 203 13.77 -5.69 -16.66
N ILE A 204 13.02 -5.54 -17.77
CA ILE A 204 13.12 -6.43 -18.93
C ILE A 204 14.50 -6.29 -19.57
N ARG A 205 14.95 -5.05 -19.82
CA ARG A 205 16.28 -4.76 -20.35
C ARG A 205 17.39 -5.43 -19.53
N ILE A 206 17.37 -5.23 -18.21
CA ILE A 206 18.37 -5.82 -17.31
C ILE A 206 18.36 -7.34 -17.39
N ARG A 207 17.16 -7.96 -17.42
CA ARG A 207 17.04 -9.42 -17.53
C ARG A 207 17.64 -9.92 -18.83
N ASP A 208 17.40 -9.24 -19.94
CA ASP A 208 17.88 -9.64 -21.25
C ASP A 208 19.40 -9.46 -21.39
N GLU A 209 19.96 -8.37 -20.85
CA GLU A 209 21.40 -8.16 -20.77
C GLU A 209 22.09 -9.22 -19.91
N GLU A 210 21.56 -9.50 -18.71
CA GLU A 210 22.05 -10.58 -17.83
C GLU A 210 21.96 -11.95 -18.53
N LYS A 211 20.92 -12.20 -19.33
CA LYS A 211 20.76 -13.44 -20.11
C LYS A 211 21.81 -13.55 -21.22
N LYS A 212 22.08 -12.47 -21.96
CA LYS A 212 23.11 -12.42 -23.00
C LYS A 212 24.49 -12.70 -22.41
N LEU A 213 24.86 -11.99 -21.34
CA LEU A 213 26.14 -12.19 -20.66
C LEU A 213 26.27 -13.62 -20.12
N TRP A 214 25.20 -14.15 -19.52
CA TRP A 214 25.21 -15.53 -19.02
C TRP A 214 25.45 -16.56 -20.12
N GLN A 215 24.89 -16.35 -21.32
CA GLN A 215 25.11 -17.22 -22.46
C GLN A 215 26.57 -17.19 -22.92
N LEU A 216 27.16 -16.00 -23.06
CA LEU A 216 28.58 -15.82 -23.43
C LEU A 216 29.52 -16.47 -22.41
N GLU A 217 29.27 -16.25 -21.12
CA GLU A 217 30.06 -16.85 -20.04
C GLU A 217 29.89 -18.37 -19.97
N ARG A 218 28.72 -18.89 -20.37
CA ARG A 218 28.47 -20.34 -20.42
C ARG A 218 29.22 -20.98 -21.58
N THR A 219 29.29 -20.33 -22.75
CA THR A 219 30.05 -20.86 -23.89
C THR A 219 31.55 -20.81 -23.64
N GLN A 220 32.08 -19.70 -23.12
CA GLN A 220 33.50 -19.57 -22.74
C GLN A 220 33.93 -20.67 -21.76
N ARG A 221 33.15 -20.91 -20.70
CA ARG A 221 33.42 -21.99 -19.74
C ARG A 221 33.39 -23.38 -20.37
N ARG A 222 32.52 -23.63 -21.36
CA ARG A 222 32.50 -24.90 -22.08
C ARG A 222 33.79 -25.09 -22.89
N LEU A 223 34.25 -24.03 -23.56
CA LEU A 223 35.50 -24.03 -24.33
C LEU A 223 36.73 -24.23 -23.44
N GLU A 224 36.80 -23.54 -22.31
CA GLU A 224 37.87 -23.70 -21.32
C GLU A 224 37.94 -25.13 -20.78
N LYS A 225 36.79 -25.69 -20.35
CA LYS A 225 36.71 -27.09 -19.92
C LYS A 225 37.14 -28.07 -21.01
N HIS A 226 36.79 -27.80 -22.26
CA HIS A 226 37.20 -28.63 -23.39
C HIS A 226 38.73 -28.56 -23.60
N ARG A 227 39.31 -27.36 -23.58
CA ARG A 227 40.77 -27.13 -23.66
C ARG A 227 41.52 -27.81 -22.51
N GLU A 228 41.03 -27.71 -21.28
CA GLU A 228 41.60 -28.40 -20.12
C GLU A 228 41.58 -29.93 -20.27
N LYS A 229 40.47 -30.49 -20.78
CA LYS A 229 40.37 -31.92 -21.05
C LYS A 229 41.38 -32.37 -22.11
N LEU A 230 41.57 -31.60 -23.18
CA LEU A 230 42.58 -31.88 -24.21
C LEU A 230 44.00 -31.85 -23.63
N LYS A 231 44.35 -30.83 -22.84
CA LYS A 231 45.65 -30.75 -22.17
C LYS A 231 45.87 -31.92 -21.21
N LYS A 232 44.84 -32.35 -20.48
CA LYS A 232 44.91 -33.54 -19.61
C LYS A 232 45.15 -34.81 -20.42
N ARG A 233 44.45 -34.99 -21.55
CA ARG A 233 44.65 -36.15 -22.47
C ARG A 233 46.06 -36.19 -23.05
N GLN A 234 46.61 -35.04 -23.47
CA GLN A 234 47.99 -34.94 -23.93
C GLN A 234 48.97 -35.33 -22.82
N ARG A 235 48.85 -34.73 -21.63
CA ARG A 235 49.71 -35.09 -20.48
C ARG A 235 49.65 -36.58 -20.12
N THR A 236 48.47 -37.21 -20.19
CA THR A 236 48.34 -38.65 -19.93
C THR A 236 48.99 -39.49 -21.03
N PHE A 237 48.86 -39.06 -22.29
CA PHE A 237 49.48 -39.73 -23.44
C PHE A 237 51.02 -39.63 -23.40
N ASP A 238 51.55 -38.44 -23.09
CA ASP A 238 52.99 -38.22 -22.94
C ASP A 238 53.55 -39.07 -21.78
N LYS A 239 52.81 -39.16 -20.66
CA LYS A 239 53.20 -39.99 -19.51
C LYS A 239 53.17 -41.49 -19.84
N SER A 240 52.20 -41.98 -20.62
CA SER A 240 52.18 -43.40 -21.02
C SER A 240 53.33 -43.73 -21.95
N LYS A 241 53.67 -42.84 -22.90
CA LYS A 241 54.78 -43.04 -23.84
C LYS A 241 56.12 -43.14 -23.10
N ASN A 242 56.37 -42.27 -22.12
CA ASN A 242 57.60 -42.31 -21.31
C ASN A 242 57.72 -43.56 -20.42
N ASN A 243 56.63 -44.28 -20.15
CA ASN A 243 56.65 -45.53 -19.37
C ASN A 243 56.81 -46.79 -20.23
N THR A 244 56.49 -46.74 -21.53
CA THR A 244 56.62 -47.88 -22.47
C THR A 244 58.01 -47.99 -23.09
N ASP A 245 58.89 -47.02 -22.86
CA ASP A 245 60.32 -47.08 -23.19
C ASP A 245 61.16 -47.29 -21.89
N PRO A 246 61.12 -48.48 -21.24
CA PRO A 246 62.14 -48.81 -20.25
C PRO A 246 63.43 -49.18 -20.98
N LEU A 247 64.51 -48.45 -20.69
CA LEU A 247 65.88 -48.82 -21.00
C LEU A 247 66.24 -50.20 -20.41
#